data_AF-A0A820NYB8-F1
#
_entry.id   AF-A0A820NYB8-F1
#
_cell.length_a   1.000
_cell.length_b   1.000
_cell.length_c   1.000
_cell.angle_alpha   90.00
_cell.angle_beta   90.00
_cell.angle_gamma   90.00
#
_symmetry.space_group_name_H-M   'P 1'
#
loop_
_entity.id
_entity.type
_entity.pdbx_description
1 polymer ?
#
loop_
_entity_poly.entity_id
_entity_poly.type
_entity_poly.pdbx_seq_one_letter_code
_entity_poly.pdbx_strand_id
1 'polypeptide(L)'
;MIPKSHHSLVNKNIERAVVAVQTVIGLGRVVRERKVVPMKYPLPEFVVIHKDPSVLKDVESLEDFVREGLNVRKVTLSQDRELYGVEMRAEPNYPILGKKAGAKVKAITEKFRGMSNTDVEKLLLKGEGESPLTVIDDVPIEFEDIHIVYRVAEQ
;
A
#
# COMPACT_ATOMS: atom_id res chain seq x y z
N MET A 1 -31.01 25.82 15.93
CA MET A 1 -31.57 24.44 15.92
C MET A 1 -30.54 23.55 15.22
N ILE A 2 -30.06 22.48 15.88
CA ILE A 2 -29.06 21.58 15.28
C ILE A 2 -29.80 20.37 14.70
N PRO A 3 -29.53 19.95 13.45
CA PRO A 3 -30.15 18.77 12.86
C PRO A 3 -29.78 17.50 13.63
N LYS A 4 -30.73 16.57 13.75
CA LYS A 4 -30.54 15.27 14.42
C LYS A 4 -30.23 14.18 13.39
N SER A 5 -29.28 13.30 13.72
CA SER A 5 -28.88 12.17 12.87
C SER A 5 -29.99 11.11 12.79
N HIS A 6 -30.22 10.59 11.59
CA HIS A 6 -31.09 9.45 11.34
C HIS A 6 -30.22 8.22 11.07
N HIS A 7 -29.88 7.48 12.12
CA HIS A 7 -28.97 6.33 12.04
C HIS A 7 -29.48 5.20 11.11
N SER A 8 -30.79 5.10 10.88
CA SER A 8 -31.38 4.14 9.95
C SER A 8 -31.03 4.38 8.48
N LEU A 9 -30.60 5.60 8.13
CA LEU A 9 -30.18 5.97 6.77
C LEU A 9 -28.67 5.86 6.57
N VAL A 10 -27.91 5.57 7.64
CA VAL A 10 -26.45 5.44 7.55
C VAL A 10 -26.10 4.10 6.91
N ASN A 11 -25.34 4.15 5.82
CA ASN A 11 -24.86 2.96 5.12
C ASN A 11 -23.34 2.87 5.18
N LYS A 12 -22.84 2.06 6.12
CA LYS A 12 -21.41 1.85 6.33
C LYS A 12 -20.69 1.22 5.14
N ASN A 13 -21.39 0.44 4.31
CA ASN A 13 -20.77 -0.15 3.13
C ASN A 13 -20.46 0.92 2.09
N ILE A 14 -21.37 1.88 1.89
CA ILE A 14 -21.13 3.02 0.99
C ILE A 14 -20.03 3.91 1.54
N GLU A 15 -20.04 4.21 2.84
CA GLU A 15 -18.97 5.00 3.46
C GLU A 15 -17.60 4.36 3.24
N ARG A 16 -17.49 3.04 3.45
CA ARG A 16 -16.26 2.28 3.20
C ARG A 16 -15.84 2.35 1.73
N ALA A 17 -16.78 2.18 0.81
CA ALA A 17 -16.49 2.23 -0.62
C ALA A 17 -16.04 3.62 -1.10
N VAL A 18 -16.68 4.68 -0.60
CA VAL A 18 -16.28 6.06 -0.89
C VAL A 18 -14.87 6.33 -0.39
N VAL A 19 -14.52 5.89 0.83
CA VAL A 19 -13.16 6.03 1.37
C VAL A 19 -12.14 5.29 0.50
N ALA A 20 -12.45 4.07 0.07
CA ALA A 20 -11.59 3.28 -0.81
C ALA A 20 -11.32 4.01 -2.14
N VAL A 21 -12.38 4.48 -2.82
CA VAL A 21 -12.28 5.23 -4.08
C VAL A 21 -11.51 6.54 -3.92
N GLN A 22 -11.78 7.32 -2.87
CA GLN A 22 -11.04 8.56 -2.60
C GLN A 22 -9.55 8.30 -2.40
N THR A 23 -9.21 7.21 -1.69
CA THR A 23 -7.82 6.79 -1.49
C THR A 23 -7.16 6.43 -2.82
N VAL A 24 -7.82 5.64 -3.66
CA VAL A 24 -7.33 5.25 -4.99
C VAL A 24 -7.09 6.49 -5.88
N ILE A 25 -8.04 7.42 -5.93
CA ILE A 25 -7.89 8.67 -6.70
C ILE A 25 -6.74 9.52 -6.16
N GLY A 26 -6.60 9.63 -4.84
CA GLY A 26 -5.50 10.34 -4.19
C GLY A 26 -4.13 9.75 -4.59
N LEU A 27 -3.98 8.43 -4.47
CA LEU A 27 -2.76 7.72 -4.87
C LEU A 27 -2.48 7.85 -6.36
N GLY A 28 -3.49 7.72 -7.22
CA GLY A 28 -3.35 7.89 -8.67
C GLY A 28 -2.88 9.29 -9.06
N ARG A 29 -3.35 10.33 -8.37
CA ARG A 29 -2.87 11.72 -8.54
C ARG A 29 -1.40 11.86 -8.19
N VAL A 30 -0.97 11.31 -7.05
CA VAL A 30 0.43 11.31 -6.61
C VAL A 30 1.32 10.60 -7.64
N VAL A 31 0.88 9.46 -8.18
CA VAL A 31 1.63 8.74 -9.22
C VAL A 31 1.76 9.57 -10.50
N ARG A 32 0.66 10.18 -10.97
CA ARG A 32 0.68 11.08 -12.14
C ARG A 32 1.63 12.27 -11.93
N GLU A 33 1.61 12.89 -10.75
CA GLU A 33 2.51 14.00 -10.41
C GLU A 33 3.97 13.57 -10.46
N ARG A 34 4.31 12.44 -9.80
CA ARG A 34 5.68 11.88 -9.80
C ARG A 34 6.19 11.54 -11.20
N LYS A 35 5.31 11.08 -12.09
CA LYS A 35 5.64 10.75 -13.49
C LYS A 35 5.44 11.94 -14.44
N VAL A 36 5.08 13.11 -13.93
CA VAL A 36 4.84 14.36 -14.70
C VAL A 36 3.82 14.13 -15.83
N VAL A 37 2.74 13.41 -15.55
CA VAL A 37 1.65 13.11 -16.49
C VAL A 37 0.44 14.01 -16.20
N PRO A 38 0.17 15.04 -17.03
CA PRO A 38 -0.96 15.95 -16.81
C PRO A 38 -2.32 15.27 -16.86
N MET A 39 -3.26 15.72 -16.00
CA MET A 39 -4.64 15.20 -15.96
C MET A 39 -5.44 15.39 -17.25
N LYS A 40 -5.07 16.36 -18.09
CA LYS A 40 -5.73 16.59 -19.39
C LYS A 40 -5.57 15.44 -20.38
N TYR A 41 -4.56 14.58 -20.20
CA TYR A 41 -4.35 13.42 -21.06
C TYR A 41 -4.96 12.17 -20.43
N PRO A 42 -5.91 11.53 -21.13
CA PRO A 42 -6.52 10.31 -20.64
C PRO A 42 -5.51 9.16 -20.67
N LEU A 43 -5.34 8.45 -19.56
CA LEU A 43 -4.53 7.22 -19.57
C LEU A 43 -5.34 6.05 -20.14
N PRO A 44 -4.70 5.12 -20.87
CA PRO A 44 -5.39 3.96 -21.42
C PRO A 44 -5.94 3.05 -20.32
N GLU A 45 -5.16 2.84 -19.26
CA GLU A 45 -5.51 1.91 -18.19
C GLU A 45 -4.90 2.36 -16.86
N PHE A 46 -5.61 2.07 -15.77
CA PHE A 46 -5.14 2.23 -14.40
C PHE A 46 -5.38 0.95 -13.62
N VAL A 47 -4.33 0.39 -13.02
CA VAL A 47 -4.40 -0.89 -12.32
C VAL A 47 -4.40 -0.66 -10.81
N VAL A 48 -5.45 -1.14 -10.13
CA VAL A 48 -5.55 -1.13 -8.67
C VAL A 48 -5.25 -2.52 -8.16
N ILE A 49 -4.23 -2.64 -7.31
CA ILE A 49 -3.80 -3.92 -6.75
C ILE A 49 -4.00 -3.91 -5.24
N HIS A 50 -4.79 -4.86 -4.73
CA HIS A 50 -5.05 -4.97 -3.30
C HIS A 50 -5.22 -6.43 -2.87
N LYS A 51 -4.74 -6.79 -1.67
CA LYS A 51 -4.82 -8.17 -1.15
C LYS A 51 -6.27 -8.57 -0.82
N ASP A 52 -7.02 -7.65 -0.24
CA ASP A 52 -8.38 -7.87 0.22
C ASP A 52 -9.38 -7.71 -0.94
N PRO A 53 -10.13 -8.77 -1.31
CA PRO A 53 -11.12 -8.71 -2.39
C PRO A 53 -12.32 -7.81 -2.05
N SER A 54 -12.61 -7.59 -0.77
CA SER A 54 -13.72 -6.71 -0.36
C SER A 54 -13.44 -5.25 -0.75
N VAL A 55 -12.19 -4.80 -0.60
CA VAL A 55 -11.73 -3.47 -1.04
C VAL A 55 -11.81 -3.34 -2.56
N LEU A 56 -11.43 -4.39 -3.30
CA LEU A 56 -11.55 -4.38 -4.76
C LEU A 56 -13.02 -4.27 -5.19
N LYS A 57 -13.91 -5.02 -4.55
CA LYS A 57 -15.36 -4.95 -4.83
C LYS A 57 -15.96 -3.57 -4.50
N ASP A 58 -15.50 -2.95 -3.42
CA ASP A 58 -15.90 -1.59 -3.07
C ASP A 58 -15.45 -0.58 -4.14
N VAL A 59 -14.22 -0.69 -4.65
CA VAL A 59 -13.71 0.14 -5.75
C VAL A 59 -14.47 -0.13 -7.05
N GLU A 60 -14.76 -1.40 -7.37
CA GLU A 60 -15.55 -1.82 -8.52
C GLU A 60 -16.95 -1.19 -8.50
N SER A 61 -17.60 -1.16 -7.33
CA SER A 61 -18.95 -0.62 -7.17
C SER A 61 -19.07 0.88 -7.48
N LEU A 62 -17.94 1.59 -7.46
CA LEU A 62 -17.84 3.04 -7.65
C LEU A 62 -16.74 3.38 -8.68
N GLU A 63 -16.48 2.48 -9.65
CA GLU A 63 -15.39 2.60 -10.61
C GLU A 63 -15.45 3.90 -11.42
N ASP A 64 -16.65 4.37 -11.80
CA ASP A 64 -16.83 5.58 -12.59
C ASP A 64 -16.20 6.82 -11.92
N PHE A 65 -16.26 6.92 -10.59
CA PHE A 65 -15.61 8.00 -9.85
C PHE A 65 -14.08 7.95 -9.97
N VAL A 66 -13.49 6.75 -9.99
CA VAL A 66 -12.05 6.57 -10.23
C VAL A 66 -11.72 6.99 -11.65
N ARG A 67 -12.54 6.56 -12.61
CA ARG A 67 -12.36 6.79 -14.04
C ARG A 67 -12.38 8.28 -14.40
N GLU A 68 -13.36 9.00 -13.86
CA GLU A 68 -13.48 10.46 -13.98
C GLU A 68 -12.40 11.19 -13.18
N GLY A 69 -12.18 10.79 -11.93
CA GLY A 69 -11.28 11.48 -10.99
C GLY A 69 -9.80 11.42 -11.40
N LEU A 70 -9.43 10.41 -12.20
CA LEU A 70 -8.10 10.22 -12.76
C LEU A 70 -8.02 10.40 -14.27
N ASN A 71 -9.11 10.68 -14.98
CA ASN A 71 -9.19 10.72 -16.45
C ASN A 71 -8.52 9.49 -17.09
N VAL A 72 -9.09 8.30 -16.88
CA VAL A 72 -8.57 7.04 -17.43
C VAL A 72 -9.64 6.31 -18.22
N ARG A 73 -9.27 5.49 -19.21
CA ARG A 73 -10.27 4.79 -20.05
C ARG A 73 -10.78 3.50 -19.41
N LYS A 74 -9.89 2.77 -18.74
CA LYS A 74 -10.15 1.48 -18.11
C LYS A 74 -9.54 1.44 -16.71
N VAL A 75 -10.28 0.91 -15.74
CA VAL A 75 -9.72 0.51 -14.43
C VAL A 75 -9.63 -1.00 -14.39
N THR A 76 -8.48 -1.53 -14.00
CA THR A 76 -8.27 -2.98 -13.84
C THR A 76 -7.98 -3.29 -12.39
N LEU A 77 -8.73 -4.22 -11.82
CA LEU A 77 -8.59 -4.64 -10.44
C LEU A 77 -7.84 -5.97 -10.40
N SER A 78 -6.82 -6.08 -9.55
CA SER A 78 -6.03 -7.30 -9.41
C SER A 78 -5.69 -7.58 -7.96
N GLN A 79 -5.60 -8.86 -7.62
CA GLN A 79 -4.96 -9.33 -6.39
C GLN A 79 -3.52 -9.80 -6.66
N ASP A 80 -3.22 -10.13 -7.91
CA ASP A 80 -1.91 -10.60 -8.34
C ASP A 80 -0.95 -9.41 -8.50
N ARG A 81 0.05 -9.37 -7.63
CA ARG A 81 1.11 -8.37 -7.62
C ARG A 81 2.25 -8.74 -8.56
N GLU A 82 2.53 -10.04 -8.69
CA GLU A 82 3.64 -10.57 -9.47
C GLU A 82 3.39 -10.35 -10.97
N LEU A 83 2.13 -10.48 -11.41
CA LEU A 83 1.71 -10.18 -12.78
C LEU A 83 2.11 -8.78 -13.25
N TYR A 84 2.13 -7.80 -12.33
CA TYR A 84 2.46 -6.40 -12.63
C TYR A 84 3.87 -6.01 -12.17
N GLY A 85 4.72 -6.99 -11.81
CA GLY A 85 6.09 -6.73 -11.38
C GLY A 85 6.18 -5.91 -10.09
N VAL A 86 5.17 -5.99 -9.21
CA VAL A 86 5.18 -5.28 -7.93
C VAL A 86 5.92 -6.12 -6.89
N GLU A 87 7.11 -5.66 -6.51
CA GLU A 87 7.94 -6.25 -5.46
C GLU A 87 7.68 -5.58 -4.11
N MET A 88 7.77 -6.37 -3.05
CA MET A 88 7.72 -5.92 -1.67
C MET A 88 9.14 -5.85 -1.12
N ARG A 89 9.49 -4.72 -0.50
CA ARG A 89 10.76 -4.55 0.20
C ARG A 89 10.50 -4.06 1.61
N ALA A 90 11.13 -4.70 2.58
CA ALA A 90 11.27 -4.14 3.90
C ALA A 90 12.41 -3.11 3.87
N GLU A 91 12.12 -1.86 4.16
CA GLU A 91 13.13 -0.81 4.30
C GLU A 91 13.30 -0.45 5.78
N PRO A 92 14.53 -0.28 6.27
CA PRO A 92 14.75 0.08 7.66
C PRO A 92 14.23 1.48 8.00
N ASN A 93 13.62 1.61 9.19
CA ASN A 93 13.33 2.90 9.79
C ASN A 93 14.60 3.46 10.44
N TYR A 94 15.42 4.16 9.65
CA TYR A 94 16.74 4.63 10.09
C TYR A 94 16.76 5.41 11.42
N PRO A 95 15.83 6.32 11.72
CA PRO A 95 15.78 7.00 13.02
C PRO A 95 15.61 6.07 14.24
N ILE A 96 14.77 5.03 14.12
CA ILE A 96 14.48 4.10 15.23
C ILE A 96 15.57 3.03 15.31
N LEU A 97 15.83 2.37 14.18
CA LEU A 97 16.82 1.31 14.11
C LEU A 97 18.23 1.82 14.36
N GLY A 98 18.53 3.08 14.02
CA GLY A 98 19.81 3.73 14.34
C GLY A 98 20.09 3.82 15.83
N LYS A 99 19.08 4.15 16.64
CA LYS A 99 19.20 4.20 18.11
C LYS A 99 19.38 2.80 18.71
N LYS A 100 18.78 1.79 18.09
CA LYS A 100 18.74 0.40 18.58
C LYS A 100 19.96 -0.43 18.17
N ALA A 101 20.39 -0.31 16.91
CA ALA A 101 21.39 -1.17 16.29
C ALA A 101 22.73 -0.46 16.03
N GLY A 102 22.79 0.87 16.07
CA GLY A 102 24.02 1.65 15.89
C GLY A 102 24.78 1.27 14.61
N ALA A 103 26.02 0.79 14.76
CA ALA A 103 26.86 0.36 13.64
C ALA A 103 26.27 -0.84 12.85
N LYS A 104 25.41 -1.65 13.46
CA LYS A 104 24.80 -2.84 12.83
C LYS A 104 23.70 -2.51 11.81
N VAL A 105 23.22 -1.26 11.75
CA VAL A 105 22.18 -0.83 10.79
C VAL A 105 22.56 -1.18 9.34
N LYS A 106 23.83 -1.07 8.98
CA LYS A 106 24.29 -1.38 7.62
C LYS A 106 24.07 -2.85 7.28
N ALA A 107 24.46 -3.76 8.17
CA ALA A 107 24.29 -5.20 7.97
C ALA A 107 22.82 -5.59 7.94
N ILE A 108 21.99 -5.00 8.80
CA ILE A 108 20.53 -5.18 8.80
C ILE A 108 19.91 -4.69 7.48
N THR A 109 20.35 -3.54 6.97
CA THR A 109 19.88 -2.99 5.68
C THR A 109 20.23 -3.91 4.51
N GLU A 110 21.45 -4.46 4.49
CA GLU A 110 21.89 -5.40 3.45
C GLU A 110 21.09 -6.70 3.50
N LYS A 111 20.77 -7.21 4.70
CA LYS A 111 19.89 -8.37 4.86
C LYS A 111 18.49 -8.12 4.34
N PHE A 112 17.88 -6.98 4.66
CA PHE A 112 16.56 -6.63 4.13
C PHE A 112 16.56 -6.45 2.62
N ARG A 113 17.62 -5.89 2.03
CA ARG A 113 17.76 -5.76 0.58
C ARG A 113 17.81 -7.12 -0.13
N GLY A 114 18.32 -8.16 0.54
CA GLY A 114 18.40 -9.52 0.02
C GLY A 114 17.17 -10.40 0.25
N MET A 115 16.13 -9.90 0.93
CA MET A 115 14.91 -10.67 1.17
C MET A 115 14.07 -10.81 -0.10
N SER A 116 13.46 -11.98 -0.29
CA SER A 116 12.48 -12.20 -1.35
C SER A 116 11.11 -11.63 -0.97
N ASN A 117 10.21 -11.47 -1.94
CA ASN A 117 8.82 -11.08 -1.68
C ASN A 117 8.15 -11.98 -0.63
N THR A 118 8.39 -13.30 -0.71
CA THR A 118 7.84 -14.27 0.25
C THR A 118 8.37 -14.09 1.66
N ASP A 119 9.61 -13.65 1.82
CA ASP A 119 10.19 -13.39 3.15
C ASP A 119 9.58 -12.14 3.77
N VAL A 120 9.40 -11.09 2.96
CA VAL A 120 8.74 -9.84 3.40
C VAL A 120 7.27 -10.09 3.74
N GLU A 121 6.58 -10.97 3.01
CA GLU A 121 5.20 -11.35 3.32
C GLU A 121 5.08 -12.12 4.65
N LYS A 122 6.02 -13.04 4.91
CA LYS A 122 6.09 -13.74 6.21
C LYS A 122 6.33 -12.77 7.36
N LEU A 123 7.17 -11.76 7.18
CA LEU A 123 7.38 -10.71 8.19
C LEU A 123 6.08 -9.93 8.47
N LEU A 124 5.30 -9.61 7.43
CA LEU A 124 4.03 -8.93 7.59
C LEU A 124 3.00 -9.78 8.35
N LEU A 125 2.94 -11.09 8.07
CA LEU A 125 2.02 -12.01 8.76
C LEU A 125 2.35 -12.18 10.24
N LYS A 126 3.64 -12.20 10.61
CA LYS A 126 4.07 -12.28 12.02
C LYS A 126 3.74 -11.03 12.83
N GLY A 127 3.73 -9.85 12.19
CA GLY A 127 3.49 -8.57 12.85
C GLY A 127 2.09 -8.40 13.46
N GLU A 128 1.15 -9.30 13.18
CA GLU A 128 -0.20 -9.28 13.77
C GLU A 128 -0.28 -9.93 15.18
N GLY A 129 0.85 -10.34 15.78
CA GLY A 129 0.86 -10.83 17.16
C GLY A 129 2.18 -11.40 17.70
N GLU A 130 3.23 -11.49 16.89
CA GLU A 130 4.53 -12.05 17.29
C GLU A 130 5.62 -10.97 17.30
N SER A 131 6.24 -10.78 18.46
CA SER A 131 7.42 -9.93 18.66
C SER A 131 8.55 -10.77 19.27
N PRO A 132 9.80 -10.67 18.77
CA PRO A 132 10.23 -9.85 17.64
C PRO A 132 9.85 -10.48 16.28
N LEU A 133 9.71 -9.67 15.24
CA LEU A 133 9.43 -10.14 13.87
C LEU A 133 10.51 -11.10 13.35
N THR A 134 11.76 -10.76 13.64
CA THR A 134 12.96 -11.56 13.36
C THR A 134 14.13 -11.05 14.19
N VAL A 135 15.22 -11.80 14.26
CA VAL A 135 16.49 -11.35 14.85
C VAL A 135 17.54 -11.29 13.74
N ILE A 136 18.23 -10.16 13.61
CA ILE A 136 19.32 -9.95 12.64
C ILE A 136 20.54 -9.43 13.38
N ASP A 137 21.67 -10.13 13.29
CA ASP A 137 22.93 -9.79 14.00
C ASP A 137 22.73 -9.50 15.51
N ASP A 138 22.00 -10.37 16.19
CA ASP A 138 21.61 -10.26 17.61
C ASP A 138 20.73 -9.04 17.96
N VAL A 139 20.20 -8.36 16.95
CA VAL A 139 19.24 -7.27 17.15
C VAL A 139 17.83 -7.79 16.86
N PRO A 140 16.92 -7.82 17.85
CA PRO A 140 15.52 -8.12 17.61
C PRO A 140 14.91 -7.00 16.78
N ILE A 141 14.19 -7.32 15.71
CA ILE A 141 13.51 -6.34 14.86
C ILE A 141 12.03 -6.32 15.21
N GLU A 142 11.52 -5.15 15.53
CA GLU A 142 10.10 -4.90 15.74
C GLU A 142 9.43 -4.32 14.49
N PHE A 143 8.10 -4.28 14.49
CA PHE A 143 7.34 -3.68 13.40
C PHE A 143 7.68 -2.20 13.18
N GLU A 144 7.97 -1.45 14.25
CA GLU A 144 8.35 -0.03 14.17
C GLU A 144 9.73 0.20 13.53
N ASP A 145 10.59 -0.82 13.55
CA ASP A 145 11.95 -0.76 13.03
C ASP A 145 12.01 -0.79 11.49
N ILE A 146 10.90 -1.12 10.82
CA ILE A 146 10.83 -1.31 9.36
C ILE A 146 9.60 -0.65 8.74
N HIS A 147 9.69 -0.36 7.44
CA HIS A 147 8.59 0.06 6.58
C HIS A 147 8.49 -0.89 5.39
N ILE A 148 7.30 -1.39 5.08
CA ILE A 148 7.09 -2.15 3.85
C ILE A 148 6.80 -1.18 2.71
N VAL A 149 7.64 -1.25 1.68
CA VAL A 149 7.53 -0.43 0.48
C VAL A 149 7.23 -1.34 -0.71
N TYR A 150 6.27 -0.90 -1.54
CA TYR A 150 5.96 -1.55 -2.81
C TYR A 150 6.72 -0.82 -3.93
N ARG A 151 7.45 -1.56 -4.75
CA ARG A 151 8.15 -1.02 -5.93
C ARG A 151 7.77 -1.81 -7.17
N VAL A 152 7.49 -1.11 -8.26
CA VAL A 152 7.38 -1.74 -9.58
C VAL A 152 8.79 -1.97 -10.08
N ALA A 153 9.15 -3.21 -10.41
CA ALA A 153 10.42 -3.51 -11.04
C ALA A 153 10.51 -2.75 -12.37
N GLU A 154 11.55 -1.94 -12.55
CA GLU A 154 11.82 -1.33 -13.85
C GLU A 154 12.26 -2.44 -14.81
N GLN A 155 11.53 -2.60 -15.91
CA GLN A 155 11.95 -3.43 -17.06
C GLN A 155 13.01 -2.70 -17.88
#